data_AF-A0A536ADQ5-F1
#
_entry.id   AF-A0A536ADQ5-F1
#
_cell.length_a   1.000
_cell.length_b   1.000
_cell.length_c   1.000
_cell.angle_alpha   90.00
_cell.angle_beta   90.00
_cell.angle_gamma   90.00
#
_symmetry.space_group_name_H-M   'P 1'
#
loop_
_entity.id
_entity.type
_entity.pdbx_description
1 polymer ?
#
loop_
_entity_poly.entity_id
_entity_poly.type
_entity_poly.pdbx_seq_one_letter_code
_entity_poly.pdbx_strand_id
1 'polypeptide(L)'
;MTRALRGDQGLATLETTFAITMPELRAFLAEQLRVAGIDSDRVSVEVAPSRVGWREPVRVSLSSAFPVSIPFLFSTSVPLRSSAISRGEVNR
;
A
#
# COMPACT_ATOMS: atom_id res chain seq x y z
N MET A 1 36.07 -34.89 5.97
CA MET A 1 35.98 -34.23 4.66
C MET A 1 34.52 -33.98 4.35
N THR A 2 34.18 -32.72 4.22
CA THR A 2 32.82 -32.15 4.20
C THR A 2 32.23 -32.16 2.80
N ARG A 3 30.95 -32.52 2.63
CA ARG A 3 30.14 -32.05 1.50
C ARG A 3 28.69 -31.85 1.93
N ALA A 4 28.42 -30.62 2.34
CA ALA A 4 27.09 -30.04 2.50
C ALA A 4 26.62 -29.54 1.13
N LEU A 5 25.48 -30.03 0.61
CA LEU A 5 24.74 -29.41 -0.50
C LEU A 5 23.28 -29.94 -0.52
N ARG A 6 22.49 -29.67 0.53
CA ARG A 6 21.02 -29.79 0.47
C ARG A 6 20.38 -29.02 1.62
N GLY A 7 20.41 -27.69 1.55
CA GLY A 7 19.84 -26.83 2.59
C GLY A 7 19.26 -25.50 2.12
N ASP A 8 19.46 -25.10 0.86
CA ASP A 8 19.14 -23.72 0.42
C ASP A 8 17.83 -23.56 -0.36
N GLN A 9 17.22 -24.66 -0.80
CA GLN A 9 16.04 -24.63 -1.70
C GLN A 9 14.70 -24.39 -0.94
N GLY A 10 14.74 -24.24 0.40
CA GLY A 10 13.56 -24.00 1.23
C GLY A 10 13.39 -22.55 1.72
N LEU A 11 14.41 -21.71 1.58
CA LEU A 11 14.40 -20.30 2.05
C LEU A 11 13.96 -19.32 0.95
N ALA A 12 14.31 -19.58 -0.32
CA ALA A 12 13.94 -18.70 -1.44
C ALA A 12 12.42 -18.62 -1.68
N THR A 13 11.67 -19.67 -1.34
CA THR A 13 10.20 -19.69 -1.50
C THR A 13 9.49 -18.85 -0.43
N LEU A 14 10.11 -18.65 0.75
CA LEU A 14 9.53 -17.84 1.83
C LEU A 14 9.88 -16.35 1.72
N GLU A 15 10.99 -15.99 1.06
CA GLU A 15 11.28 -14.58 0.72
C GLU A 15 10.29 -14.04 -0.33
N THR A 16 9.68 -14.92 -1.11
CA THR A 16 8.68 -14.57 -2.13
C THR A 16 7.33 -14.15 -1.52
N THR A 17 7.03 -14.55 -0.28
CA THR A 17 5.75 -14.23 0.40
C THR A 17 5.85 -12.99 1.32
N PHE A 18 6.82 -12.10 1.12
CA PHE A 18 6.79 -10.78 1.79
C PHE A 18 7.18 -9.62 0.86
N ALA A 19 7.56 -9.93 -0.37
CA ALA A 19 7.66 -8.95 -1.44
C ALA A 19 6.29 -8.84 -2.13
N ILE A 20 5.30 -8.20 -1.49
CA ILE A 20 4.15 -7.70 -2.25
C ILE A 20 4.76 -6.78 -3.29
N THR A 21 4.70 -7.18 -4.56
CA THR A 21 5.28 -6.36 -5.60
C THR A 21 4.48 -5.05 -5.65
N MET A 22 5.15 -3.92 -5.89
CA MET A 22 4.49 -2.61 -5.93
C MET A 22 3.21 -2.56 -6.82
N PRO A 23 3.11 -3.33 -7.93
CA PRO A 23 1.88 -3.45 -8.71
C PRO A 23 0.72 -4.14 -7.97
N GLU A 24 0.99 -5.25 -7.27
CA GLU A 24 -0.03 -6.01 -6.53
C GLU A 24 -0.58 -5.18 -5.36
N LEU A 25 0.29 -4.47 -4.64
CA LEU A 25 -0.13 -3.56 -3.58
C LEU A 25 -1.00 -2.42 -4.12
N ARG A 26 -0.63 -1.85 -5.28
CA ARG A 26 -1.43 -0.80 -5.93
C ARG A 26 -2.80 -1.30 -6.36
N ALA A 27 -2.88 -2.51 -6.94
CA ALA A 27 -4.14 -3.11 -7.32
C ALA A 27 -5.04 -3.37 -6.10
N PHE A 28 -4.45 -3.90 -5.01
CA PHE A 28 -5.17 -4.10 -3.76
C PHE A 28 -5.71 -2.78 -3.17
N LEU A 29 -4.87 -1.74 -3.09
CA LEU A 29 -5.28 -0.44 -2.57
C LEU A 29 -6.36 0.21 -3.45
N ALA A 30 -6.26 0.12 -4.78
CA ALA A 30 -7.28 0.61 -5.70
C ALA A 30 -8.63 -0.08 -5.46
N GLU A 31 -8.63 -1.40 -5.27
CA GLU A 31 -9.85 -2.15 -4.97
C GLU A 31 -10.44 -1.74 -3.61
N GLN A 32 -9.62 -1.62 -2.55
CA GLN A 32 -10.10 -1.20 -1.24
C GLN A 32 -10.69 0.22 -1.26
N LEU A 33 -10.07 1.15 -2.00
CA LEU A 33 -10.62 2.49 -2.20
C LEU A 33 -11.97 2.44 -2.91
N ARG A 34 -12.08 1.61 -3.95
CA ARG A 34 -13.33 1.43 -4.71
C ARG A 34 -14.46 0.85 -3.84
N VAL A 35 -14.15 -0.15 -3.01
CA VAL A 35 -15.10 -0.71 -2.02
C VAL A 35 -15.57 0.35 -1.03
N ALA A 36 -14.71 1.28 -0.65
CA ALA A 36 -15.05 2.42 0.21
C ALA A 36 -15.78 3.57 -0.53
N GLY A 37 -16.09 3.42 -1.83
CA GLY A 37 -16.75 4.44 -2.65
C GLY A 37 -15.83 5.58 -3.12
N ILE A 38 -14.51 5.41 -3.00
CA ILE A 38 -13.50 6.40 -3.40
C ILE A 38 -12.98 6.05 -4.79
N ASP A 39 -13.05 7.02 -5.71
CA ASP A 39 -12.44 6.90 -7.05
C ASP A 39 -10.91 6.88 -6.93
N SER A 40 -10.30 5.72 -7.19
CA SER A 40 -8.85 5.50 -7.08
C SER A 40 -8.05 6.37 -8.04
N ASP A 41 -8.60 6.74 -9.20
CA ASP A 41 -7.91 7.55 -10.21
C ASP A 41 -7.74 9.02 -9.76
N ARG A 42 -8.51 9.43 -8.74
CA ARG A 42 -8.44 10.76 -8.12
C ARG A 42 -7.58 10.79 -6.86
N VAL A 43 -6.96 9.67 -6.49
CA VAL A 43 -6.19 9.52 -5.25
C VAL A 43 -4.73 9.21 -5.58
N SER A 44 -3.83 10.08 -5.14
CA SER A 44 -2.39 9.77 -5.11
C SER A 44 -2.05 8.98 -3.86
N VAL A 45 -1.45 7.81 -4.08
CA VAL A 45 -1.05 6.85 -3.03
C VAL A 45 0.46 6.80 -2.94
N GLU A 46 0.99 7.07 -1.76
CA GLU A 46 2.40 6.90 -1.40
C GLU A 46 2.55 5.82 -0.34
N VAL A 47 3.49 4.90 -0.55
CA VAL A 47 3.81 3.84 0.40
C VAL A 47 5.30 3.91 0.73
N ALA A 48 5.62 4.00 2.02
CA ALA A 48 6.99 4.07 2.51
C ALA A 48 7.20 3.19 3.75
N PRO A 49 8.26 2.37 3.82
CA PRO A 49 9.28 2.16 2.77
C PRO A 49 8.78 1.22 1.65
N SER A 50 9.42 1.30 0.46
CA SER A 50 9.01 0.54 -0.75
C SER A 50 9.31 -0.96 -0.68
N ARG A 51 10.14 -1.37 0.27
CA ARG A 51 10.36 -2.77 0.68
C ARG A 51 10.34 -2.78 2.20
N VAL A 52 9.68 -3.75 2.79
CA VAL A 52 9.56 -3.85 4.25
C VAL A 52 10.13 -5.17 4.72
N GLY A 53 11.02 -5.08 5.71
CA GLY A 53 11.46 -6.24 6.46
C GLY A 53 10.40 -6.68 7.49
N TRP A 54 10.62 -7.84 8.10
CA TRP A 54 9.80 -8.33 9.20
C TRP A 54 9.71 -7.28 10.34
N ARG A 55 8.49 -6.98 10.80
CA ARG A 55 8.16 -5.98 11.86
C ARG A 55 8.48 -4.52 11.52
N GLU A 56 8.86 -4.22 10.30
CA GLU A 56 9.09 -2.84 9.88
C GLU A 56 7.74 -2.14 9.60
N PRO A 57 7.51 -0.91 10.11
CA PRO A 57 6.27 -0.19 9.87
C PRO A 57 6.18 0.27 8.41
N VAL A 58 5.04 -0.01 7.77
CA VAL A 58 4.64 0.55 6.47
C VAL A 58 3.74 1.75 6.74
N ARG A 59 4.07 2.90 6.16
CA ARG A 59 3.17 4.04 6.06
C ARG A 59 2.51 4.05 4.69
N VAL A 60 1.18 4.17 4.69
CA VAL A 60 0.40 4.46 3.48
C VAL A 60 -0.20 5.85 3.65
N SER A 61 0.12 6.74 2.71
CA SER A 61 -0.42 8.09 2.63
C SER A 61 -1.28 8.22 1.39
N LEU A 62 -2.49 8.73 1.56
CA LEU A 62 -3.46 9.02 0.52
C LEU A 62 -3.64 10.53 0.41
N SER A 63 -3.69 11.05 -0.81
CA SER A 63 -4.02 12.45 -1.05
C SER A 63 -4.93 12.58 -2.26
N SER A 64 -5.95 13.43 -2.16
CA SER A 64 -6.87 13.71 -3.25
C SER A 64 -7.33 15.16 -3.22
N ALA A 65 -7.78 15.65 -4.37
CA ALA A 65 -8.44 16.95 -4.47
C ALA A 65 -9.94 16.71 -4.65
N PHE A 66 -10.73 17.06 -3.64
CA PHE A 66 -12.18 16.90 -3.69
C PHE A 66 -12.84 18.17 -4.25
N PRO A 67 -13.59 18.09 -5.36
CA PRO A 67 -14.28 19.25 -5.90
C PRO A 67 -15.50 19.59 -5.04
N VAL A 68 -15.57 20.84 -4.58
CA VAL A 68 -16.74 21.39 -3.88
C VAL A 68 -17.32 22.50 -4.74
N SER A 69 -18.59 22.38 -5.08
CA SER A 69 -19.30 23.38 -5.88
C SER A 69 -20.61 23.75 -5.20
N ILE A 70 -20.82 25.05 -5.03
CA ILE A 70 -22.15 25.61 -4.77
C ILE A 70 -22.55 26.25 -6.09
N PRO A 71 -23.58 25.72 -6.80
CA PRO A 71 -24.11 26.38 -8.00
C PRO A 71 -24.31 27.87 -7.72
N PHE A 72 -24.15 28.74 -8.72
CA PHE A 72 -24.25 30.21 -8.62
C PHE A 72 -23.26 30.97 -7.70
N LEU A 73 -22.51 30.32 -6.80
CA LEU A 73 -21.63 31.01 -5.86
C LEU A 73 -20.14 30.80 -6.15
N PHE A 74 -19.65 29.55 -6.10
CA PHE A 74 -18.26 29.23 -6.41
C PHE A 74 -18.05 27.74 -6.69
N SER A 75 -16.90 27.43 -7.30
CA SER A 75 -16.32 26.09 -7.39
C SER A 75 -14.88 26.14 -6.91
N THR A 76 -14.49 25.21 -6.04
CA THR A 76 -13.12 25.11 -5.52
C THR A 76 -12.73 23.65 -5.28
N SER A 77 -11.44 23.42 -5.09
CA SER A 77 -10.90 22.10 -4.76
C SER A 77 -10.36 22.09 -3.34
N VAL A 78 -10.82 21.16 -2.52
CA VAL A 78 -10.32 20.97 -1.15
C VAL A 78 -9.32 19.81 -1.13
N PRO A 79 -8.07 20.02 -0.68
CA PRO A 79 -7.12 18.93 -0.54
C PRO A 79 -7.48 18.06 0.66
N LEU A 80 -7.64 16.76 0.44
CA LEU A 80 -7.81 15.76 1.48
C LEU A 80 -6.53 14.94 1.60
N ARG A 81 -6.05 14.72 2.84
CA ARG A 81 -4.90 13.85 3.11
C ARG A 81 -5.23 12.92 4.27
N SER A 82 -4.87 11.64 4.12
CA SER A 82 -5.00 10.63 5.16
C SER A 82 -3.73 9.78 5.20
N SER A 83 -3.27 9.39 6.38
CA SER A 83 -2.13 8.49 6.50
C SER A 83 -2.40 7.44 7.57
N ALA A 84 -2.09 6.18 7.25
CA ALA A 84 -2.13 5.08 8.20
C ALA A 84 -0.75 4.43 8.30
N ILE A 85 -0.38 4.01 9.51
CA ILE A 85 0.83 3.21 9.75
C ILE A 85 0.35 1.81 10.10
N SER A 86 0.73 0.83 9.29
CA SER A 86 0.52 -0.58 9.57
C SER A 86 1.86 -1.23 9.91
N ARG A 87 1.88 -2.05 10.96
CA ARG A 87 3.02 -2.94 11.25
C ARG A 87 2.61 -4.33 10.79
N GLY A 88 3.52 -5.08 10.18
CA GLY A 88 3.28 -6.47 9.77
C GLY A 88 3.14 -7.42 10.96
N GLU A 89 2.12 -7.21 11.80
CA GLU A 89 1.67 -8.17 12.79
C GLU A 89 0.54 -8.97 12.14
N VAL A 90 0.87 -10.21 11.76
CA VAL A 90 -0.11 -11.18 11.27
C VAL A 90 -1.06 -11.48 12.43
N ASN A 91 -2.28 -10.92 12.40
CA ASN A 91 -3.38 -11.46 13.19
C ASN A 91 -3.66 -12.87 12.66
N ARG A 92 -3.45 -13.84 13.53
CA ARG A 92 -3.72 -15.26 13.29
C ARG A 92 -5.21 -15.55 13.30
#